data_AF-A0A1A8Z5Y5-F1
#
_entry.id   AF-A0A1A8Z5Y5-F1
#
_cell.length_a   1.000
_cell.length_b   1.000
_cell.length_c   1.000
_cell.angle_alpha   90.00
_cell.angle_beta   90.00
_cell.angle_gamma   90.00
#
_symmetry.space_group_name_H-M   'P 1'
#
loop_
_entity.id
_entity.type
_entity.pdbx_description
1 polymer ?
#
loop_
_entity_poly.entity_id
_entity_poly.type
_entity_poly.pdbx_seq_one_letter_code
_entity_poly.pdbx_strand_id
1 'polypeptide(L)'
;MLLVSALAGLTACQDEPTEPVRIRIATGSPTAVYHAFGQSLAAILNRELPGVRASVVVTAASAQNVRLVGSGEAELGFTQADVLPPHGPEHPAVLAVARVYDDLLHLVTTAGGPVRTLADLRGRRVSVGADGSGTEITATRLLEVAQLGGDRVRQEHLGLDASLAALRAGRIDAFFFSGGLPVRGVAELADSTAIRMIDLGDWTEPLRRGYGQVYVTRDIPRSVYGVDPVSTVANPNYLIVRADLPEALVRDVTRLLMERREELAATHPAAGRMSPRSAIATTPLPLHPGAADWYRSTKP
;
A
#
# COMPACT_ATOMS: atom_id res chain seq x y z
N MET A 1 -49.94 -40.33 49.57
CA MET A 1 -49.77 -38.94 49.10
C MET A 1 -48.35 -38.80 48.59
N LEU A 2 -48.13 -39.02 47.29
CA LEU A 2 -46.83 -38.84 46.63
C LEU A 2 -46.68 -37.37 46.23
N LEU A 3 -45.70 -36.66 46.79
CA LEU A 3 -45.27 -35.36 46.29
C LEU A 3 -44.20 -35.58 45.21
N VAL A 4 -44.55 -35.26 43.96
CA VAL A 4 -43.62 -35.18 42.84
C VAL A 4 -43.22 -33.71 42.70
N SER A 5 -42.00 -33.38 43.10
CA SER A 5 -41.42 -32.05 42.88
C SER A 5 -40.83 -32.00 41.47
N ALA A 6 -41.51 -31.30 40.56
CA ALA A 6 -41.00 -31.00 39.23
C ALA A 6 -40.01 -29.82 39.32
N LEU A 7 -38.71 -30.10 39.19
CA LEU A 7 -37.69 -29.07 38.97
C LEU A 7 -37.72 -28.67 37.49
N ALA A 8 -38.23 -27.47 37.20
CA ALA A 8 -38.11 -26.85 35.89
C ALA A 8 -36.66 -26.39 35.69
N GLY A 9 -35.89 -27.11 34.87
CA GLY A 9 -34.57 -26.69 34.44
C GLY A 9 -34.67 -25.49 33.50
N LEU A 10 -34.33 -24.31 34.00
CA LEU A 10 -34.03 -23.13 33.17
C LEU A 10 -32.72 -23.39 32.44
N THR A 11 -32.80 -23.92 31.21
CA THR A 11 -31.69 -23.86 30.25
C THR A 11 -31.48 -22.41 29.86
N ALA A 12 -30.58 -21.73 30.56
CA ALA A 12 -30.01 -20.48 30.07
C ALA A 12 -29.24 -20.80 28.79
N CYS A 13 -29.67 -20.25 27.65
CA CYS A 13 -28.84 -20.17 26.46
C CYS A 13 -27.58 -19.38 26.85
N GLN A 14 -26.49 -20.09 27.14
CA GLN A 14 -25.19 -19.48 27.16
C GLN A 14 -24.83 -19.23 25.70
N ASP A 15 -24.88 -17.97 25.26
CA ASP A 15 -24.22 -17.58 24.02
C ASP A 15 -22.75 -17.97 24.18
N GLU A 16 -22.34 -19.04 23.50
CA GLU A 16 -20.93 -19.39 23.40
C GLU A 16 -20.19 -18.16 22.86
N PRO A 17 -19.10 -17.72 23.49
CA PRO A 17 -18.37 -16.56 23.00
C PRO A 17 -17.86 -16.85 21.59
N THR A 18 -18.52 -16.25 20.59
CA THR A 18 -18.13 -16.36 19.18
C THR A 18 -16.66 -15.99 19.05
N GLU A 19 -15.84 -16.90 18.53
CA GLU A 19 -14.41 -16.63 18.33
C GLU A 19 -14.28 -15.36 17.46
N PRO A 20 -13.48 -14.37 17.88
CA PRO A 20 -13.36 -13.15 17.11
C PRO A 20 -12.85 -13.41 15.70
N VAL A 21 -13.46 -12.75 14.71
CA VAL A 21 -12.98 -12.73 13.33
C VAL A 21 -11.62 -12.05 13.30
N ARG A 22 -10.59 -12.80 12.89
CA ARG A 22 -9.23 -12.27 12.76
C ARG A 22 -9.10 -11.54 11.43
N ILE A 23 -8.50 -10.35 11.46
CA ILE A 23 -8.18 -9.55 10.28
C ILE A 23 -6.68 -9.24 10.28
N ARG A 24 -5.92 -9.98 9.50
CA ARG A 24 -4.52 -9.70 9.20
C ARG A 24 -4.45 -8.76 8.01
N ILE A 25 -3.79 -7.62 8.19
CA ILE A 25 -3.63 -6.59 7.16
C ILE A 25 -2.19 -6.68 6.64
N ALA A 26 -2.00 -7.18 5.42
CA ALA A 26 -0.70 -7.28 4.78
C ALA A 26 -0.21 -5.89 4.32
N THR A 27 0.95 -5.45 4.81
CA THR A 27 1.43 -4.07 4.69
C THR A 27 2.75 -3.95 3.93
N GLY A 28 3.85 -3.64 4.61
CA GLY A 28 5.15 -3.35 4.01
C GLY A 28 6.13 -2.88 5.08
N SER A 29 7.15 -2.11 4.68
CA SER A 29 8.18 -1.59 5.60
C SER A 29 7.56 -0.84 6.80
N PRO A 30 8.06 -1.04 8.03
CA PRO A 30 7.60 -0.30 9.23
C PRO A 30 7.78 1.23 9.15
N THR A 31 8.69 1.70 8.29
CA THR A 31 8.97 3.12 7.99
C THR A 31 8.15 3.68 6.82
N ALA A 32 7.25 2.88 6.23
CA ALA A 32 6.47 3.23 5.05
C ALA A 32 4.97 3.36 5.34
N VAL A 33 4.26 3.90 4.35
CA VAL A 33 2.87 4.34 4.48
C VAL A 33 1.89 3.19 4.71
N TYR A 34 2.05 2.04 4.04
CA TYR A 34 1.17 0.88 4.28
C TYR A 34 1.14 0.44 5.73
N HIS A 35 2.30 0.43 6.40
CA HIS A 35 2.37 -0.01 7.79
C HIS A 35 1.66 0.98 8.73
N ALA A 36 1.94 2.27 8.59
CA ALA A 36 1.27 3.32 9.38
C ALA A 36 -0.25 3.34 9.14
N PHE A 37 -0.67 3.24 7.87
CA PHE A 37 -2.10 3.16 7.52
C PHE A 37 -2.72 1.90 8.13
N GLY A 38 -2.12 0.73 7.91
CA GLY A 38 -2.62 -0.55 8.40
C GLY A 38 -2.75 -0.59 9.92
N GLN A 39 -1.81 0.02 10.65
CA GLN A 39 -1.90 0.11 12.12
C GLN A 39 -3.08 0.97 12.56
N SER A 40 -3.29 2.13 11.92
CA SER A 40 -4.43 3.01 12.20
C SER A 40 -5.76 2.29 11.91
N LEU A 41 -5.86 1.63 10.74
CA LEU A 41 -7.04 0.85 10.37
C LEU A 41 -7.27 -0.30 11.35
N ALA A 42 -6.24 -1.06 11.73
CA ALA A 42 -6.38 -2.14 12.71
C ALA A 42 -6.86 -1.62 14.08
N ALA A 43 -6.36 -0.47 14.54
CA ALA A 43 -6.81 0.14 15.78
C ALA A 43 -8.30 0.53 15.71
N ILE A 44 -8.73 1.13 14.60
CA ILE A 44 -10.13 1.48 14.35
C ILE A 44 -11.01 0.22 14.34
N LEU A 45 -10.62 -0.83 13.60
CA LEU A 45 -11.40 -2.07 13.52
C LEU A 45 -11.55 -2.76 14.88
N ASN A 46 -10.46 -2.86 15.66
CA ASN A 46 -10.49 -3.45 17.00
C ASN A 46 -11.40 -2.67 17.98
N ARG A 47 -11.49 -1.36 17.81
CA ARG A 47 -12.27 -0.48 18.68
C ARG A 47 -13.75 -0.46 18.32
N GLU A 48 -14.06 -0.44 17.03
CA GLU A 48 -15.41 -0.15 16.53
C GLU A 48 -16.21 -1.40 16.15
N LEU A 49 -15.56 -2.56 15.96
CA LEU A 49 -16.23 -3.81 15.59
C LEU A 49 -16.07 -4.85 16.72
N PRO A 50 -17.07 -4.99 17.60
CA PRO A 50 -17.13 -6.09 18.55
C PRO A 50 -17.00 -7.44 17.83
N GLY A 51 -16.14 -8.32 18.33
CA GLY A 51 -15.90 -9.62 17.69
C GLY A 51 -14.89 -9.59 16.54
N VAL A 52 -14.19 -8.47 16.29
CA VAL A 52 -13.02 -8.42 15.40
C VAL A 52 -11.72 -8.37 16.20
N ARG A 53 -10.68 -9.01 15.65
CA ARG A 53 -9.28 -8.87 16.09
C ARG A 53 -8.39 -8.58 14.90
N ALA A 54 -8.01 -7.31 14.74
CA ALA A 54 -7.19 -6.84 13.63
C ALA A 54 -5.72 -6.65 14.02
N SER A 55 -4.80 -7.00 13.11
CA SER A 55 -3.35 -6.81 13.28
C SER A 55 -2.68 -6.59 11.92
N VAL A 56 -1.50 -5.97 11.93
CA VAL A 56 -0.69 -5.78 10.70
C VAL A 56 0.32 -6.91 10.52
N VAL A 57 0.61 -7.24 9.27
CA VAL A 57 1.68 -8.15 8.85
C VAL A 57 2.68 -7.37 8.02
N VAL A 58 3.95 -7.39 8.44
CA VAL A 58 5.07 -6.79 7.70
C VAL A 58 5.46 -7.73 6.55
N THR A 59 5.65 -7.16 5.35
CA THR A 59 5.89 -7.91 4.11
C THR A 59 6.86 -7.15 3.21
N ALA A 60 7.21 -7.75 2.07
CA ALA A 60 7.86 -7.11 0.93
C ALA A 60 6.89 -6.21 0.09
N ALA A 61 5.69 -5.96 0.60
CA ALA A 61 4.62 -5.16 -0.01
C ALA A 61 3.90 -5.85 -1.19
N SER A 62 3.57 -5.09 -2.23
CA SER A 62 2.44 -5.31 -3.16
C SER A 62 2.24 -6.76 -3.63
N ALA A 63 3.20 -7.39 -4.33
CA ALA A 63 2.95 -8.73 -4.87
C ALA A 63 2.85 -9.79 -3.76
N GLN A 64 3.61 -9.65 -2.66
CA GLN A 64 3.45 -10.54 -1.51
C GLN A 64 2.08 -10.34 -0.86
N ASN A 65 1.61 -9.10 -0.71
CA ASN A 65 0.30 -8.81 -0.12
C ASN A 65 -0.83 -9.43 -0.96
N VAL A 66 -0.79 -9.29 -2.28
CA VAL A 66 -1.76 -9.92 -3.18
C VAL A 66 -1.77 -11.44 -3.00
N ARG A 67 -0.58 -12.09 -2.89
CA ARG A 67 -0.48 -13.53 -2.64
C ARG A 67 -1.05 -13.94 -1.27
N LEU A 68 -0.72 -13.21 -0.20
CA LEU A 68 -1.21 -13.53 1.15
C LEU A 68 -2.73 -13.36 1.24
N VAL A 69 -3.29 -12.34 0.61
CA VAL A 69 -4.74 -12.14 0.57
C VAL A 69 -5.41 -13.23 -0.27
N GLY A 70 -4.88 -13.53 -1.46
CA GLY A 70 -5.45 -14.54 -2.36
C GLY A 70 -5.36 -15.98 -1.84
N SER A 71 -4.39 -16.28 -0.97
CA SER A 71 -4.23 -17.59 -0.32
C SER A 71 -4.98 -17.71 1.01
N GLY A 72 -5.52 -16.61 1.55
CA GLY A 72 -6.18 -16.57 2.85
C GLY A 72 -5.23 -16.51 4.06
N GLU A 73 -3.94 -16.30 3.84
CA GLU A 73 -2.98 -15.98 4.89
C GLU A 73 -3.12 -14.55 5.43
N ALA A 74 -3.84 -13.69 4.71
CA ALA A 74 -4.31 -12.38 5.16
C ALA A 74 -5.74 -12.10 4.70
N GLU A 75 -6.48 -11.31 5.47
CA GLU A 75 -7.85 -10.92 5.14
C GLU A 75 -7.88 -9.63 4.31
N LEU A 76 -6.96 -8.71 4.61
CA LEU A 76 -6.79 -7.43 3.93
C LEU A 76 -5.34 -7.25 3.52
N GLY A 77 -5.10 -6.38 2.54
CA GLY A 77 -3.74 -5.98 2.17
C GLY A 77 -3.72 -4.70 1.36
N PHE A 78 -2.53 -4.14 1.18
CA PHE A 78 -2.32 -3.03 0.27
C PHE A 78 -1.58 -3.47 -0.98
N THR A 79 -1.90 -2.92 -2.14
CA THR A 79 -1.15 -3.16 -3.37
C THR A 79 -1.17 -1.94 -4.27
N GLN A 80 -0.09 -1.76 -5.02
CA GLN A 80 -0.09 -0.87 -6.18
C GLN A 80 -0.91 -1.50 -7.31
N ALA A 81 -1.54 -0.64 -8.09
CA ALA A 81 -2.41 -1.04 -9.19
C ALA A 81 -1.66 -1.74 -10.34
N ASP A 82 -0.40 -1.39 -10.56
CA ASP A 82 0.43 -1.88 -11.67
C ASP A 82 1.07 -3.25 -11.42
N VAL A 83 0.97 -3.75 -10.18
CA VAL A 83 1.26 -5.14 -9.78
C VAL A 83 0.16 -6.08 -10.24
N LEU A 84 -1.06 -5.57 -10.41
CA LEU A 84 -2.22 -6.37 -10.78
C LEU A 84 -2.23 -6.64 -12.30
N PRO A 85 -2.68 -7.83 -12.73
CA PRO A 85 -2.80 -8.12 -14.15
C PRO A 85 -3.82 -7.18 -14.82
N PRO A 86 -3.55 -6.65 -16.03
CA PRO A 86 -4.38 -5.61 -16.66
C PRO A 86 -5.86 -5.95 -16.85
N HIS A 87 -6.18 -7.23 -17.05
CA HIS A 87 -7.55 -7.68 -17.29
C HIS A 87 -8.23 -8.24 -16.03
N GLY A 88 -7.50 -8.33 -14.92
CA GLY A 88 -7.95 -9.08 -13.75
C GLY A 88 -8.10 -10.59 -14.05
N PRO A 89 -8.17 -11.43 -13.01
CA PRO A 89 -8.56 -12.83 -13.17
C PRO A 89 -10.08 -12.95 -13.38
N GLU A 90 -10.53 -13.98 -14.12
CA GLU A 90 -11.97 -14.28 -14.32
C GLU A 90 -12.69 -14.58 -12.99
N HIS A 91 -11.98 -15.24 -12.06
CA HIS A 91 -12.42 -15.50 -10.70
C HIS A 91 -11.38 -14.95 -9.70
N PRO A 92 -11.49 -13.67 -9.31
CA PRO A 92 -10.55 -13.08 -8.37
C PRO A 92 -10.70 -13.66 -6.96
N ALA A 93 -9.62 -14.23 -6.44
CA ALA A 93 -9.48 -14.50 -5.00
C ALA A 93 -9.27 -13.21 -4.17
N VAL A 94 -8.99 -12.08 -4.86
CA VAL A 94 -8.70 -10.78 -4.28
C VAL A 94 -9.60 -9.73 -4.92
N LEU A 95 -10.36 -9.00 -4.10
CA LEU A 95 -11.23 -7.90 -4.53
C LEU A 95 -10.74 -6.57 -3.94
N ALA A 96 -11.24 -5.46 -4.45
CA ALA A 96 -10.92 -4.15 -3.90
C ALA A 96 -11.94 -3.70 -2.83
N VAL A 97 -11.45 -3.05 -1.79
CA VAL A 97 -12.27 -2.26 -0.85
C VAL A 97 -12.31 -0.80 -1.30
N ALA A 98 -11.15 -0.25 -1.66
CA ALA A 98 -11.00 1.15 -2.03
C ALA A 98 -9.69 1.41 -2.78
N ARG A 99 -9.69 2.41 -3.65
CA ARG A 99 -8.49 3.21 -3.96
C ARG A 99 -8.21 4.18 -2.83
N VAL A 100 -7.00 4.11 -2.28
CA VAL A 100 -6.67 4.82 -1.04
C VAL A 100 -5.89 6.11 -1.30
N TYR A 101 -4.76 6.04 -2.01
CA TYR A 101 -3.91 7.17 -2.38
C TYR A 101 -3.03 6.79 -3.58
N ASP A 102 -2.24 7.73 -4.09
CA ASP A 102 -1.22 7.44 -5.12
C ASP A 102 0.15 7.27 -4.44
N ASP A 103 0.88 6.23 -4.80
CA ASP A 103 2.32 6.14 -4.50
C ASP A 103 3.10 6.92 -5.55
N LEU A 104 4.11 7.66 -5.10
CA LEU A 104 5.02 8.39 -5.95
C LEU A 104 6.37 7.68 -5.97
N LEU A 105 6.93 7.47 -7.16
CA LEU A 105 8.24 6.86 -7.30
C LEU A 105 9.33 7.89 -6.94
N HIS A 106 10.06 7.62 -5.88
CA HIS A 106 11.23 8.39 -5.48
C HIS A 106 12.45 7.75 -6.12
N LEU A 107 13.34 8.56 -6.70
CA LEU A 107 14.74 8.18 -6.97
C LEU A 107 15.63 9.08 -6.13
N VAL A 108 16.21 8.52 -5.08
CA VAL A 108 16.96 9.25 -4.05
C VAL A 108 18.44 8.91 -4.14
N THR A 109 19.28 9.94 -4.06
CA THR A 109 20.74 9.84 -4.00
C THR A 109 21.30 10.86 -3.00
N THR A 110 22.60 10.82 -2.72
CA THR A 110 23.25 11.86 -1.92
C THR A 110 23.46 13.13 -2.76
N ALA A 111 23.36 14.33 -2.16
CA ALA A 111 23.48 15.59 -2.88
C ALA A 111 24.88 15.79 -3.50
N GLY A 112 25.93 15.25 -2.89
CA GLY A 112 27.29 15.24 -3.42
C GLY A 112 27.57 14.10 -4.41
N GLY A 113 26.62 13.17 -4.59
CA GLY A 113 26.77 12.00 -5.44
C GLY A 113 26.75 12.31 -6.94
N PRO A 114 27.17 11.34 -7.78
CA PRO A 114 27.30 11.52 -9.21
C PRO A 114 25.97 11.47 -9.97
N VAL A 115 24.87 11.09 -9.31
CA VAL A 115 23.56 10.91 -9.96
C VAL A 115 22.81 12.25 -9.98
N ARG A 116 22.54 12.76 -11.18
CA ARG A 116 21.82 14.02 -11.41
C ARG A 116 20.56 13.82 -12.27
N THR A 117 20.57 12.77 -13.08
CA THR A 117 19.50 12.34 -13.99
C THR A 117 19.33 10.83 -13.94
N LEU A 118 18.24 10.30 -14.51
CA LEU A 118 18.03 8.85 -14.62
C LEU A 118 19.15 8.16 -15.43
N ALA A 119 19.69 8.82 -16.46
CA ALA A 119 20.75 8.28 -17.31
C ALA A 119 22.07 8.01 -16.55
N ASP A 120 22.31 8.76 -15.47
CA ASP A 120 23.52 8.63 -14.63
C ASP A 120 23.55 7.34 -13.81
N LEU A 121 22.45 6.58 -13.77
CA LEU A 121 22.40 5.27 -13.12
C LEU A 121 23.23 4.21 -13.85
N ARG A 122 23.65 4.45 -15.11
CA ARG A 122 24.45 3.49 -15.87
C ARG A 122 25.76 3.16 -15.13
N GLY A 123 25.97 1.87 -14.88
CA GLY A 123 27.11 1.32 -14.14
C GLY A 123 27.07 1.54 -12.63
N ARG A 124 26.04 2.20 -12.09
CA ARG A 124 25.87 2.49 -10.66
C ARG A 124 25.19 1.35 -9.92
N ARG A 125 25.46 1.27 -8.62
CA ARG A 125 24.76 0.36 -7.70
C ARG A 125 23.49 1.02 -7.22
N VAL A 126 22.33 0.48 -7.60
CA VAL A 126 21.04 1.12 -7.35
C VAL A 126 20.12 0.11 -6.69
N SER A 127 19.56 0.46 -5.54
CA SER A 127 18.47 -0.34 -4.99
C SER A 127 17.19 -0.10 -5.80
N VAL A 128 16.57 -1.16 -6.32
CA VAL A 128 15.33 -1.08 -7.10
C VAL A 128 14.08 -1.38 -6.26
N GLY A 129 14.24 -1.70 -4.98
CA GLY A 129 13.16 -2.16 -4.09
C GLY A 129 13.31 -3.63 -3.72
N ALA A 130 12.51 -4.11 -2.77
CA ALA A 130 12.51 -5.52 -2.39
C ALA A 130 11.88 -6.39 -3.49
N ASP A 131 12.28 -7.66 -3.56
CA ASP A 131 11.75 -8.63 -4.52
C ASP A 131 10.22 -8.70 -4.48
N GLY A 132 9.57 -8.52 -5.64
CA GLY A 132 8.12 -8.51 -5.78
C GLY A 132 7.41 -7.29 -5.18
N SER A 133 8.16 -6.28 -4.72
CA SER A 133 7.55 -5.02 -4.29
C SER A 133 7.02 -4.24 -5.48
N GLY A 134 6.00 -3.41 -5.27
CA GLY A 134 5.55 -2.48 -6.31
C GLY A 134 6.64 -1.47 -6.73
N THR A 135 7.58 -1.17 -5.82
CA THR A 135 8.76 -0.36 -6.15
C THR A 135 9.63 -1.05 -7.19
N GLU A 136 9.98 -2.32 -6.98
CA GLU A 136 10.78 -3.12 -7.93
C GLU A 136 10.10 -3.19 -9.29
N ILE A 137 8.80 -3.47 -9.32
CA ILE A 137 8.03 -3.54 -10.56
C ILE A 137 8.04 -2.19 -11.29
N THR A 138 7.75 -1.09 -10.61
CA THR A 138 7.73 0.24 -11.23
C THR A 138 9.13 0.66 -11.69
N ALA A 139 10.16 0.47 -10.85
CA ALA A 139 11.53 0.86 -11.13
C ALA A 139 12.11 0.06 -12.30
N THR A 140 11.87 -1.26 -12.34
CA THR A 140 12.34 -2.12 -13.44
C THR A 140 11.72 -1.69 -14.76
N ARG A 141 10.40 -1.46 -14.80
CA ARG A 141 9.70 -0.95 -16.00
C ARG A 141 10.22 0.41 -16.44
N LEU A 142 10.48 1.30 -15.48
CA LEU A 142 11.08 2.61 -15.76
C LEU A 142 12.47 2.46 -16.40
N LEU A 143 13.32 1.59 -15.83
CA LEU A 143 14.64 1.31 -16.39
C LEU A 143 14.54 0.69 -17.79
N GLU A 144 13.57 -0.19 -18.05
CA GLU A 144 13.33 -0.78 -19.36
C GLU A 144 12.97 0.28 -20.41
N VAL A 145 11.97 1.14 -20.16
CA VAL A 145 11.59 2.21 -21.10
C VAL A 145 12.68 3.27 -21.27
N ALA A 146 13.53 3.45 -20.25
CA ALA A 146 14.69 4.33 -20.29
C ALA A 146 15.93 3.70 -20.95
N GLN A 147 15.83 2.46 -21.44
CA GLN A 147 16.95 1.71 -22.00
C GLN A 147 18.12 1.60 -21.01
N LEU A 148 17.81 1.47 -19.73
CA LEU A 148 18.72 1.22 -18.60
C LEU A 148 18.48 -0.13 -17.91
N GLY A 149 17.55 -0.95 -18.41
CA GLY A 149 17.35 -2.32 -17.95
C GLY A 149 18.54 -3.25 -18.23
N GLY A 150 18.42 -4.49 -17.77
CA GLY A 150 19.49 -5.50 -17.87
C GLY A 150 20.67 -5.18 -16.95
N ASP A 151 21.89 -5.38 -17.46
CA ASP A 151 23.16 -5.19 -16.74
C ASP A 151 23.68 -3.73 -16.76
N ARG A 152 22.95 -2.83 -17.41
CA ARG A 152 23.33 -1.41 -17.53
C ARG A 152 23.31 -0.71 -16.18
N VAL A 153 22.52 -1.16 -15.23
CA VAL A 153 22.49 -0.72 -13.83
C VAL A 153 22.81 -1.94 -12.96
N ARG A 154 23.66 -1.78 -11.93
CA ARG A 154 23.92 -2.85 -10.96
C ARG A 154 22.81 -2.82 -9.93
N GLN A 155 21.77 -3.62 -10.15
CA GLN A 155 20.55 -3.60 -9.35
C GLN A 155 20.72 -4.39 -8.05
N GLU A 156 20.40 -3.75 -6.94
CA GLU A 156 20.29 -4.36 -5.61
C GLU A 156 18.80 -4.44 -5.23
N HIS A 157 18.37 -5.55 -4.62
CA HIS A 157 16.97 -5.75 -4.28
C HIS A 157 16.76 -5.57 -2.78
N LEU A 158 16.69 -4.30 -2.34
CA LEU A 158 16.62 -3.94 -0.92
C LEU A 158 15.28 -3.29 -0.60
N GLY A 159 14.67 -3.66 0.53
CA GLY A 159 13.57 -2.90 1.12
C GLY A 159 14.00 -1.48 1.53
N LEU A 160 13.04 -0.63 1.91
CA LEU A 160 13.29 0.77 2.26
C LEU A 160 14.39 0.90 3.33
N ASP A 161 14.25 0.25 4.48
CA ASP A 161 15.19 0.40 5.60
C ASP A 161 16.61 -0.03 5.24
N ALA A 162 16.73 -1.14 4.51
CA ALA A 162 18.00 -1.63 4.00
C ALA A 162 18.61 -0.69 2.95
N SER A 163 17.79 -0.09 2.08
CA SER A 163 18.22 0.92 1.09
C SER A 163 18.74 2.18 1.77
N LEU A 164 18.03 2.69 2.79
CA LEU A 164 18.44 3.85 3.58
C LEU A 164 19.80 3.59 4.26
N ALA A 165 19.96 2.43 4.89
CA ALA A 165 21.21 2.03 5.52
C ALA A 165 22.35 1.85 4.50
N ALA A 166 22.07 1.27 3.33
CA ALA A 166 23.05 1.08 2.27
C ALA A 166 23.50 2.41 1.65
N LEU A 167 22.59 3.37 1.45
CA LEU A 167 22.94 4.69 0.93
C LEU A 167 23.83 5.45 1.92
N ARG A 168 23.48 5.46 3.22
CA ARG A 168 24.29 6.09 4.27
C ARG A 168 25.70 5.49 4.34
N ALA A 169 25.83 4.18 4.10
CA ALA A 169 27.10 3.47 4.11
C ALA A 169 27.88 3.57 2.78
N GLY A 170 27.39 4.28 1.77
CA GLY A 170 28.02 4.35 0.44
C GLY A 170 28.07 3.01 -0.30
N ARG A 171 27.22 2.04 0.10
CA ARG A 171 27.13 0.71 -0.54
C ARG A 171 26.28 0.73 -1.81
N ILE A 172 25.37 1.70 -1.92
CA ILE A 172 24.62 2.02 -3.14
C ILE A 172 24.78 3.51 -3.46
N ASP A 173 24.63 3.85 -4.73
CA ASP A 173 24.73 5.23 -5.23
C ASP A 173 23.37 5.93 -5.25
N ALA A 174 22.28 5.17 -5.39
CA ALA A 174 20.91 5.65 -5.34
C ALA A 174 19.94 4.53 -4.93
N PHE A 175 18.71 4.87 -4.56
CA PHE A 175 17.64 3.90 -4.40
C PHE A 175 16.32 4.43 -4.97
N PHE A 176 15.52 3.51 -5.48
CA PHE A 176 14.11 3.72 -5.76
C PHE A 176 13.27 3.39 -4.54
N PHE A 177 12.20 4.16 -4.33
CA PHE A 177 11.14 3.80 -3.40
C PHE A 177 9.81 4.37 -3.87
N SER A 178 8.78 3.53 -3.98
CA SER A 178 7.43 3.97 -4.34
C SER A 178 6.57 4.06 -3.09
N GLY A 179 6.07 5.27 -2.77
CA GLY A 179 5.42 5.55 -1.50
C GLY A 179 4.61 6.84 -1.49
N GLY A 180 3.58 6.89 -0.65
CA GLY A 180 2.81 8.10 -0.36
C GLY A 180 3.62 9.13 0.43
N LEU A 181 3.27 10.40 0.29
CA LEU A 181 4.01 11.49 0.93
C LEU A 181 3.46 11.84 2.33
N PRO A 182 4.33 12.18 3.29
CA PRO A 182 5.77 11.92 3.32
C PRO A 182 6.07 10.44 3.60
N VAL A 183 7.16 9.91 3.08
CA VAL A 183 7.71 8.62 3.53
C VAL A 183 8.61 8.88 4.72
N ARG A 184 8.26 8.37 5.91
CA ARG A 184 8.98 8.66 7.16
C ARG A 184 10.49 8.40 7.05
N GLY A 185 10.88 7.24 6.52
CA GLY A 185 12.31 6.91 6.39
C GLY A 185 13.09 7.83 5.45
N VAL A 186 12.43 8.39 4.42
CA VAL A 186 13.05 9.37 3.50
C VAL A 186 13.16 10.75 4.16
N ALA A 187 12.14 11.16 4.93
CA ALA A 187 12.20 12.39 5.72
C ALA A 187 13.34 12.37 6.74
N GLU A 188 13.44 11.30 7.54
CA GLU A 188 14.54 11.11 8.51
C GLU A 188 15.92 11.07 7.84
N LEU A 189 16.02 10.55 6.61
CA LEU A 189 17.24 10.61 5.82
C LEU A 189 17.56 12.03 5.39
N ALA A 190 16.58 12.80 4.90
CA ALA A 190 16.77 14.18 4.46
C ALA A 190 17.22 15.09 5.61
N ASP A 191 16.73 14.85 6.83
CA ASP A 191 17.11 15.60 8.04
C ASP A 191 18.56 15.33 8.47
N SER A 192 19.08 14.14 8.19
CA SER A 192 20.40 13.69 8.66
C SER A 192 21.47 13.66 7.57
N THR A 193 21.09 13.72 6.30
CA THR A 193 21.99 13.58 5.15
C THR A 193 21.51 14.49 4.03
N ALA A 194 22.42 15.27 3.45
CA ALA A 194 22.11 16.05 2.26
C ALA A 194 21.80 15.09 1.10
N ILE A 195 20.52 15.00 0.73
CA ILE A 195 20.04 14.15 -0.37
C ILE A 195 19.62 14.98 -1.58
N ARG A 196 19.43 14.29 -2.70
CA ARG A 196 18.81 14.79 -3.92
C ARG A 196 17.73 13.81 -4.38
N MET A 197 16.63 14.35 -4.89
CA MET A 197 15.64 13.60 -5.65
C MET A 197 15.83 13.88 -7.14
N ILE A 198 15.69 12.84 -7.96
CA ILE A 198 15.82 12.94 -9.41
C ILE A 198 14.42 13.06 -10.01
N ASP A 199 14.22 14.01 -10.91
CA ASP A 199 12.97 14.19 -11.64
C ASP A 199 12.73 13.01 -12.60
N LEU A 200 11.52 12.47 -12.55
CA LEU A 200 11.08 11.34 -13.37
C LEU A 200 9.79 11.67 -14.16
N GLY A 201 9.32 12.91 -14.14
CA GLY A 201 8.02 13.29 -14.71
C GLY A 201 7.85 12.88 -16.17
N ASP A 202 8.90 13.13 -16.97
CA ASP A 202 8.97 12.82 -18.40
C ASP A 202 8.81 11.32 -18.72
N TRP A 203 8.98 10.44 -17.73
CA TRP A 203 8.87 9.00 -17.92
C TRP A 203 7.45 8.44 -17.74
N THR A 204 6.50 9.28 -17.33
CA THR A 204 5.10 8.87 -17.17
C THR A 204 4.51 8.34 -18.48
N GLU A 205 4.72 9.07 -19.57
CA GLU A 205 4.12 8.77 -20.87
C GLU A 205 4.80 7.57 -21.57
N PRO A 206 6.14 7.43 -21.56
CA PRO A 206 6.81 6.16 -21.90
C PRO A 206 6.28 4.94 -21.13
N LEU A 207 6.10 5.05 -19.80
CA LEU A 207 5.54 3.96 -18.99
C LEU A 207 4.10 3.63 -19.37
N ARG A 208 3.27 4.64 -19.65
CA ARG A 208 1.90 4.41 -20.12
C ARG A 208 1.83 3.62 -21.42
N ARG A 209 2.70 3.95 -22.37
CA ARG A 209 2.78 3.23 -23.65
C ARG A 209 3.25 1.79 -23.47
N GLY A 210 4.21 1.55 -22.58
CA GLY A 210 4.77 0.22 -22.36
C GLY A 210 3.90 -0.70 -21.49
N TYR A 211 3.23 -0.16 -20.47
CA TYR A 211 2.66 -0.94 -19.37
C TYR A 211 1.25 -0.52 -18.93
N GLY A 212 0.64 0.45 -19.62
CA GLY A 212 -0.77 0.81 -19.43
C GLY A 212 -1.03 2.12 -18.67
N GLN A 213 -2.29 2.56 -18.71
CA GLN A 213 -2.71 3.92 -18.33
C GLN A 213 -2.75 4.19 -16.81
N VAL A 214 -2.26 3.26 -16.00
CA VAL A 214 -2.25 3.35 -14.54
C VAL A 214 -1.29 4.41 -14.01
N TYR A 215 -0.23 4.73 -14.76
CA TYR A 215 0.77 5.72 -14.37
C TYR A 215 0.25 7.15 -14.57
N VAL A 216 0.59 8.05 -13.66
CA VAL A 216 0.25 9.47 -13.71
C VAL A 216 1.43 10.31 -13.23
N THR A 217 1.51 11.57 -13.66
CA THR A 217 2.51 12.51 -13.13
C THR A 217 2.01 13.13 -11.83
N ARG A 218 2.90 13.24 -10.84
CA ARG A 218 2.67 13.92 -9.56
C ARG A 218 3.93 14.65 -9.13
N ASP A 219 3.76 15.69 -8.32
CA ASP A 219 4.87 16.45 -7.77
C ASP A 219 5.20 16.04 -6.34
N ILE A 220 6.49 16.01 -6.04
CA ILE A 220 7.03 16.00 -4.68
C ILE A 220 7.48 17.43 -4.37
N PRO A 221 6.69 18.24 -3.64
CA PRO A 221 7.05 19.61 -3.36
C PRO A 221 8.16 19.71 -2.30
N ARG A 222 8.90 20.83 -2.32
CA ARG A 222 9.98 21.13 -1.35
C ARG A 222 9.53 20.98 0.11
N SER A 223 8.28 21.32 0.41
CA SER A 223 7.72 21.26 1.77
C SER A 223 7.69 19.86 2.39
N VAL A 224 7.86 18.79 1.61
CA VAL A 224 7.79 17.41 2.11
C VAL A 224 9.10 16.96 2.75
N TYR A 225 10.23 17.28 2.11
CA TYR A 225 11.56 16.76 2.52
C TYR A 225 12.64 17.85 2.57
N GLY A 226 12.31 19.12 2.34
CA GLY A 226 13.28 20.23 2.32
C GLY A 226 14.19 20.29 1.09
N VAL A 227 14.02 19.40 0.11
CA VAL A 227 14.83 19.31 -1.12
C VAL A 227 14.19 20.02 -2.30
N ASP A 228 14.93 20.18 -3.41
CA ASP A 228 14.37 20.75 -4.63
C ASP A 228 13.14 19.95 -5.11
N PRO A 229 12.06 20.64 -5.53
CA PRO A 229 10.85 19.96 -5.97
C PRO A 229 11.12 19.20 -7.27
N VAL A 230 10.46 18.05 -7.41
CA VAL A 230 10.53 17.22 -8.62
C VAL A 230 9.16 16.76 -9.04
N SER A 231 8.95 16.61 -10.34
CA SER A 231 7.84 15.82 -10.88
C SER A 231 8.28 14.37 -10.99
N THR A 232 7.35 13.44 -10.78
CA THR A 232 7.64 12.02 -10.83
C THR A 232 6.43 11.21 -11.31
N VAL A 233 6.71 9.95 -11.62
CA VAL A 233 5.72 8.93 -11.91
C VAL A 233 5.05 8.50 -10.61
N ALA A 234 3.73 8.34 -10.67
CA ALA A 234 2.92 7.80 -9.59
C ALA A 234 1.92 6.78 -10.11
N ASN A 235 1.44 5.90 -9.24
CA ASN A 235 0.36 4.97 -9.54
C ASN A 235 -0.59 4.81 -8.34
N PRO A 236 -1.85 4.37 -8.55
CA PRO A 236 -2.80 4.17 -7.47
C PRO A 236 -2.43 3.01 -6.55
N ASN A 237 -2.76 3.18 -5.27
CA ASN A 237 -2.82 2.11 -4.29
C ASN A 237 -4.25 1.68 -3.99
N TYR A 238 -4.42 0.39 -3.80
CA TYR A 238 -5.67 -0.24 -3.40
C TYR A 238 -5.54 -0.87 -2.02
N LEU A 239 -6.57 -0.69 -1.20
CA LEU A 239 -6.86 -1.62 -0.11
C LEU A 239 -7.63 -2.79 -0.73
N ILE A 240 -7.05 -3.97 -0.67
CA ILE A 240 -7.59 -5.22 -1.19
C ILE A 240 -8.08 -6.11 -0.05
N VAL A 241 -8.99 -7.02 -0.40
CA VAL A 241 -9.66 -7.93 0.53
C VAL A 241 -9.81 -9.30 -0.11
N ARG A 242 -9.80 -10.34 0.73
CA ARG A 242 -10.10 -11.71 0.28
C ARG A 242 -11.53 -11.78 -0.23
N ALA A 243 -11.73 -12.41 -1.39
CA ALA A 243 -13.00 -12.34 -2.12
C ALA A 243 -14.19 -13.02 -1.41
N ASP A 244 -13.92 -13.96 -0.50
CA ASP A 244 -14.93 -14.76 0.21
C ASP A 244 -15.30 -14.20 1.59
N LEU A 245 -14.82 -13.00 1.97
CA LEU A 245 -15.18 -12.42 3.25
C LEU A 245 -16.67 -12.06 3.29
N PRO A 246 -17.33 -12.20 4.45
CA PRO A 246 -18.75 -11.86 4.57
C PRO A 246 -19.02 -10.41 4.13
N GLU A 247 -20.05 -10.23 3.29
CA GLU A 247 -20.40 -8.91 2.75
C GLU A 247 -20.63 -7.86 3.85
N ALA A 248 -21.30 -8.26 4.93
CA ALA A 248 -21.55 -7.39 6.08
C ALA A 248 -20.24 -6.89 6.72
N LEU A 249 -19.24 -7.77 6.88
CA LEU A 249 -17.95 -7.39 7.44
C LEU A 249 -17.22 -6.41 6.53
N VAL A 250 -17.19 -6.68 5.23
CA VAL A 250 -16.50 -5.77 4.29
C VAL A 250 -17.24 -4.44 4.16
N ARG A 251 -18.58 -4.44 4.23
CA ARG A 251 -19.39 -3.22 4.29
C ARG A 251 -19.00 -2.36 5.51
N ASP A 252 -18.83 -2.97 6.68
CA ASP A 252 -18.38 -2.27 7.89
C ASP A 252 -16.94 -1.76 7.79
N VAL A 253 -16.03 -2.54 7.21
CA VAL A 253 -14.65 -2.09 6.93
C VAL A 253 -14.68 -0.87 6.00
N THR A 254 -15.46 -0.90 4.92
CA THR A 254 -15.61 0.23 3.99
C THR A 254 -16.19 1.46 4.69
N ARG A 255 -17.22 1.28 5.52
CA ARG A 255 -17.82 2.35 6.31
C ARG A 255 -16.78 3.02 7.20
N LEU A 256 -16.06 2.25 8.00
CA LEU A 256 -15.05 2.77 8.92
C LEU A 256 -13.89 3.44 8.18
N LEU A 257 -13.45 2.88 7.05
CA LEU A 257 -12.43 3.49 6.20
C LEU A 257 -12.81 4.91 5.75
N MET A 258 -14.09 5.15 5.46
CA MET A 258 -14.59 6.42 4.92
C MET A 258 -15.03 7.42 6.01
N GLU A 259 -15.69 6.93 7.05
CA GLU A 259 -16.18 7.73 8.18
C GLU A 259 -15.04 8.17 9.09
N ARG A 260 -13.97 7.37 9.23
CA ARG A 260 -12.78 7.68 10.05
C ARG A 260 -11.60 8.23 9.24
N ARG A 261 -11.84 8.72 8.02
CA ARG A 261 -10.79 9.28 7.14
C ARG A 261 -9.95 10.37 7.81
N GLU A 262 -10.55 11.18 8.69
CA GLU A 262 -9.84 12.25 9.42
C GLU A 262 -8.88 11.67 10.47
N GLU A 263 -9.27 10.62 11.17
CA GLU A 263 -8.41 9.88 12.11
C GLU A 263 -7.26 9.18 11.36
N LEU A 264 -7.56 8.56 10.21
CA LEU A 264 -6.56 7.98 9.33
C LEU A 264 -5.58 9.05 8.81
N ALA A 265 -6.08 10.22 8.41
CA ALA A 265 -5.28 11.34 7.94
C ALA A 265 -4.38 11.94 9.03
N ALA A 266 -4.86 11.97 10.28
CA ALA A 266 -4.08 12.38 11.43
C ALA A 266 -2.91 11.42 11.72
N THR A 267 -3.07 10.12 11.38
CA THR A 267 -1.97 9.14 11.47
C THR A 267 -0.99 9.28 10.31
N HIS A 268 -1.50 9.48 9.09
CA HIS A 268 -0.66 9.69 7.91
C HIS A 268 -1.34 10.59 6.86
N PRO A 269 -0.70 11.69 6.40
CA PRO A 269 -1.32 12.65 5.46
C PRO A 269 -1.84 12.02 4.16
N ALA A 270 -1.14 11.01 3.62
CA ALA A 270 -1.58 10.27 2.43
C ALA A 270 -2.99 9.67 2.58
N ALA A 271 -3.39 9.24 3.78
CA ALA A 271 -4.72 8.68 4.01
C ALA A 271 -5.85 9.71 3.88
N GLY A 272 -5.55 10.99 4.13
CA GLY A 272 -6.51 12.08 3.97
C GLY A 272 -6.82 12.46 2.52
N ARG A 273 -6.10 11.89 1.54
CA ARG A 273 -6.37 12.11 0.11
C ARG A 273 -7.49 11.21 -0.44
N MET A 274 -8.00 10.30 0.39
CA MET A 274 -9.09 9.41 0.00
C MET A 274 -10.43 10.17 0.00
N SER A 275 -11.23 9.95 -1.04
CA SER A 275 -12.60 10.46 -1.12
C SER A 275 -13.52 9.35 -1.61
N PRO A 276 -14.82 9.34 -1.28
CA PRO A 276 -15.74 8.34 -1.82
C PRO A 276 -15.73 8.26 -3.36
N ARG A 277 -15.57 9.41 -4.02
CA ARG A 277 -15.52 9.47 -5.50
C ARG A 277 -14.27 8.82 -6.08
N SER A 278 -13.10 9.04 -5.49
CA SER A 278 -11.86 8.42 -5.95
C SER A 278 -11.74 6.97 -5.50
N ALA A 279 -12.34 6.61 -4.36
CA ALA A 279 -12.22 5.29 -3.74
C ALA A 279 -12.82 4.15 -4.56
N ILE A 280 -13.83 4.42 -5.39
CA ILE A 280 -14.42 3.40 -6.26
C ILE A 280 -13.58 3.10 -7.51
N ALA A 281 -12.59 3.95 -7.84
CA ALA A 281 -11.74 3.80 -9.03
C ALA A 281 -10.66 2.72 -8.83
N THR A 282 -11.08 1.46 -8.89
CA THR A 282 -10.31 0.27 -8.46
C THR A 282 -9.92 -0.68 -9.59
N THR A 283 -10.18 -0.30 -10.85
CA THR A 283 -9.75 -1.06 -12.04
C THR A 283 -8.27 -1.45 -11.96
N PRO A 284 -7.89 -2.72 -12.20
CA PRO A 284 -8.72 -3.77 -12.81
C PRO A 284 -9.52 -4.61 -11.83
N LEU A 285 -9.43 -4.38 -10.53
CA LEU A 285 -10.19 -5.16 -9.55
C LEU A 285 -11.63 -4.66 -9.45
N PRO A 286 -12.62 -5.57 -9.43
CA PRO A 286 -13.96 -5.21 -8.98
C PRO A 286 -13.94 -4.91 -7.48
N LEU A 287 -14.86 -4.04 -7.06
CA LEU A 287 -15.14 -3.84 -5.64
C LEU A 287 -15.76 -5.11 -5.05
N HIS A 288 -15.39 -5.42 -3.81
CA HIS A 288 -16.07 -6.44 -3.03
C HIS A 288 -17.58 -6.09 -2.90
N PRO A 289 -18.52 -7.06 -2.99
CA PRO A 289 -19.96 -6.77 -2.93
C PRO A 289 -20.37 -5.89 -1.75
N GLY A 290 -19.90 -6.21 -0.53
CA GLY A 290 -20.11 -5.38 0.66
C GLY A 290 -19.59 -3.94 0.55
N ALA A 291 -18.42 -3.74 -0.07
CA ALA A 291 -17.87 -2.40 -0.32
C ALA A 291 -18.71 -1.65 -1.36
N ALA A 292 -19.05 -2.30 -2.47
CA ALA A 292 -19.88 -1.76 -3.53
C ALA A 292 -21.28 -1.37 -3.02
N ASP A 293 -21.85 -2.17 -2.12
CA ASP A 293 -23.12 -1.90 -1.47
C ASP A 293 -23.04 -0.66 -0.55
N TRP A 294 -21.94 -0.51 0.22
CA TRP A 294 -21.72 0.70 1.02
C TRP A 294 -21.69 1.95 0.15
N TYR A 295 -20.81 2.00 -0.88
CA TYR A 295 -20.68 3.18 -1.75
C TYR A 295 -21.97 3.51 -2.50
N ARG A 296 -22.77 2.51 -2.88
CA ARG A 296 -24.08 2.73 -3.50
C ARG A 296 -25.07 3.34 -2.52
N SER A 297 -25.06 2.89 -1.26
CA SER A 297 -25.97 3.39 -0.23
C SER A 297 -25.64 4.80 0.26
N THR A 298 -24.39 5.22 0.12
CA THR A 298 -23.90 6.54 0.54
C THR A 298 -23.67 7.48 -0.64
N LYS A 299 -24.37 7.26 -1.77
CA LYS A 299 -24.34 8.21 -2.89
C LYS A 299 -24.60 9.63 -2.36
N PRO A 300 -23.71 10.59 -2.59
CA PRO A 300 -24.01 12.00 -2.34
C PRO A 300 -25.16 12.47 -3.23
#